data_AF-A0A2T8HKF6-F1
#
_entry.id   AF-A0A2T8HKF6-F1
#
_cell.length_a   1.000
_cell.length_b   1.000
_cell.length_c   1.000
_cell.angle_alpha   90.00
_cell.angle_beta   90.00
_cell.angle_gamma   90.00
#
_symmetry.space_group_name_H-M   'P 1'
#
loop_
_entity.id
_entity.type
_entity.pdbx_description
1 polymer ?
#
loop_
_entity_poly.entity_id
_entity_poly.type
_entity_poly.pdbx_seq_one_letter_code
_entity_poly.pdbx_strand_id
1 'polypeptide(L)'
;MQHKNSMLLGLMLGALLPIIAYFLTSYTEIIAQLMPQKPLGLYVLALTGNMIAVWYCYRNDRQQLGKGIVLVTFLGMLLAVITKTVVI
;
A
#
# COMPACT_ATOMS: atom_id res chain seq x y z
N MET A 1 23.31 -19.31 4.53
CA MET A 1 23.36 -17.99 3.85
C MET A 1 22.14 -17.16 4.26
N GLN A 2 22.28 -16.28 5.25
CA GLN A 2 21.20 -15.39 5.69
C GLN A 2 21.08 -14.23 4.69
N HIS A 3 20.20 -14.37 3.71
CA HIS A 3 19.88 -13.27 2.80
C HIS A 3 19.37 -12.07 3.62
N LYS A 4 20.00 -10.91 3.42
CA LYS A 4 19.66 -9.58 3.98
C LYS A 4 18.25 -9.09 3.57
N ASN A 5 17.21 -9.88 3.79
CA ASN A 5 15.83 -9.49 3.57
C ASN A 5 15.27 -9.08 4.91
N SER A 6 15.27 -7.78 5.23
CA SER A 6 14.66 -7.34 6.48
C SER A 6 13.16 -7.15 6.27
N MET A 7 12.37 -7.68 7.19
CA MET A 7 10.93 -7.41 7.25
C MET A 7 10.65 -5.91 7.33
N LEU A 8 11.53 -5.14 8.00
CA LEU A 8 11.47 -3.69 8.09
C LEU A 8 11.53 -3.02 6.70
N LEU A 9 12.37 -3.57 5.81
CA LEU A 9 12.56 -3.05 4.46
C LEU A 9 11.30 -3.29 3.61
N GLY A 10 10.61 -4.41 3.81
CA GLY A 10 9.31 -4.70 3.20
C GLY A 10 8.21 -3.78 3.72
N LEU A 11 8.29 -3.42 5.00
CA LEU A 11 7.37 -2.48 5.64
C LEU A 11 7.52 -1.06 5.05
N MET A 12 8.76 -0.60 4.87
CA MET A 12 9.06 0.69 4.22
C MET A 12 8.61 0.70 2.76
N LEU A 13 8.90 -0.37 1.99
CA LEU A 13 8.51 -0.47 0.59
C LEU A 13 6.99 -0.53 0.41
N GLY A 14 6.30 -1.29 1.25
CA GLY A 14 4.83 -1.40 1.18
C GLY A 14 4.11 -0.14 1.62
N ALA A 15 4.72 0.69 2.49
CA ALA A 15 4.14 1.98 2.89
C ALA A 15 4.29 3.04 1.79
N LEU A 16 5.29 2.90 0.92
CA LEU A 16 5.64 3.90 -0.08
C LEU A 16 4.48 4.17 -1.05
N LEU A 17 3.89 3.12 -1.64
CA LEU A 17 2.78 3.25 -2.60
C LEU A 17 1.55 3.97 -2.02
N PRO A 18 0.99 3.56 -0.86
CA PRO A 18 -0.17 4.23 -0.28
C PRO A 18 0.13 5.67 0.16
N ILE A 19 1.35 5.98 0.63
CA ILE A 19 1.75 7.35 0.93
C ILE A 19 1.78 8.20 -0.35
N ILE A 20 2.39 7.71 -1.43
CA ILE A 20 2.40 8.40 -2.72
C ILE A 20 0.98 8.63 -3.22
N ALA A 21 0.10 7.63 -3.10
CA ALA A 21 -1.31 7.77 -3.48
C ALA A 21 -2.05 8.81 -2.62
N TYR A 22 -1.74 8.91 -1.33
CA TYR A 22 -2.29 9.96 -0.45
C TYR A 22 -1.86 11.36 -0.89
N PHE A 23 -0.57 11.55 -1.17
CA PHE A 23 -0.07 12.84 -1.67
C PHE A 23 -0.66 13.18 -3.05
N LEU A 24 -0.70 12.22 -3.99
CA LEU A 24 -1.29 12.47 -5.30
C LEU A 24 -2.79 12.82 -5.20
N THR A 25 -3.55 12.14 -4.34
CA THR A 25 -4.98 12.46 -4.16
C THR A 25 -5.20 13.79 -3.45
N SER A 26 -4.33 14.17 -2.50
CA SER A 26 -4.50 15.41 -1.71
C SER A 26 -4.06 16.67 -2.45
N TYR A 27 -3.04 16.58 -3.31
CA TYR A 27 -2.44 17.75 -3.99
C TYR A 27 -2.76 17.84 -5.47
N THR A 28 -3.41 16.84 -6.06
CA THR A 28 -3.68 16.79 -7.51
C THR A 28 -5.17 16.70 -7.78
N GLU A 29 -5.76 17.75 -8.34
CA GLU A 29 -7.16 17.76 -8.79
C GLU A 29 -7.38 16.89 -10.04
N ILE A 30 -6.31 16.46 -10.71
CA ILE A 30 -6.38 15.61 -11.91
C ILE A 30 -7.19 14.34 -11.65
N ILE A 31 -7.08 13.76 -10.45
CA ILE A 31 -7.83 12.54 -10.07
C ILE A 31 -9.31 12.86 -9.81
N ALA A 32 -9.59 14.03 -9.22
CA ALA A 32 -10.96 14.50 -9.04
C ALA A 32 -11.64 14.77 -10.40
N GLN A 33 -10.88 15.19 -11.41
CA GLN A 33 -11.39 15.41 -12.77
C GLN A 33 -11.54 14.11 -13.57
N LEU A 34 -10.61 13.15 -13.45
CA LEU A 34 -10.68 11.87 -14.18
C LEU A 34 -11.64 10.85 -13.53
N MET A 35 -11.76 10.86 -12.20
CA MET A 35 -12.60 9.92 -11.43
C MET A 35 -13.43 10.64 -10.35
N PRO A 36 -14.34 11.56 -10.72
CA PRO A 36 -15.11 12.38 -9.77
C PRO A 36 -15.96 11.57 -8.78
N GLN A 37 -16.37 10.36 -9.15
CA GLN A 37 -17.19 9.50 -8.27
C GLN A 37 -16.38 8.56 -7.36
N LYS A 38 -15.07 8.41 -7.57
CA LYS A 38 -14.27 7.40 -6.85
C LYS A 38 -12.94 7.99 -6.34
N PRO A 39 -12.98 8.80 -5.25
CA PRO A 39 -11.77 9.32 -4.60
C PRO A 39 -10.85 8.22 -4.06
N LEU A 40 -11.34 6.98 -3.97
CA LEU A 40 -10.57 5.80 -3.57
C LEU A 40 -9.75 5.14 -4.70
N GLY A 41 -9.90 5.56 -5.97
CA GLY A 41 -9.32 4.88 -7.13
C GLY A 41 -7.79 4.68 -7.03
N LEU A 42 -7.05 5.72 -6.65
CA LEU A 42 -5.60 5.65 -6.48
C LEU A 42 -5.18 4.75 -5.31
N TYR A 43 -5.93 4.75 -4.21
CA TYR A 43 -5.63 3.87 -3.07
C TYR A 43 -5.80 2.40 -3.45
N VAL A 44 -6.80 2.07 -4.27
CA VAL A 44 -7.01 0.72 -4.80
C VAL A 44 -5.85 0.30 -5.72
N LEU A 45 -5.38 1.22 -6.59
CA LEU A 45 -4.21 0.97 -7.44
C LEU A 45 -2.94 0.74 -6.60
N ALA A 46 -2.74 1.54 -5.55
CA ALA A 46 -1.64 1.37 -4.61
C ALA A 46 -1.69 0.01 -3.89
N LEU A 47 -2.87 -0.40 -3.42
CA LEU A 47 -3.06 -1.74 -2.84
C LEU A 47 -2.74 -2.86 -3.83
N THR A 48 -3.18 -2.70 -5.08
CA THR A 48 -2.94 -3.68 -6.14
C THR A 48 -1.44 -3.80 -6.42
N GLY A 49 -0.71 -2.67 -6.47
CA GLY A 49 0.74 -2.65 -6.58
C GLY A 49 1.44 -3.37 -5.43
N ASN A 50 0.97 -3.19 -4.19
CA ASN A 50 1.49 -3.93 -3.04
C ASN A 50 1.23 -5.44 -3.15
N MET A 51 0.08 -5.87 -3.66
CA MET A 51 -0.20 -7.30 -3.92
C MET A 51 0.75 -7.89 -4.98
N ILE A 52 1.03 -7.15 -6.05
CA ILE A 52 2.00 -7.56 -7.08
C ILE A 52 3.41 -7.68 -6.47
N ALA A 53 3.80 -6.71 -5.63
CA ALA A 53 5.09 -6.75 -4.93
C ALA A 53 5.21 -7.94 -3.96
N VAL A 54 4.12 -8.27 -3.25
CA VAL A 54 4.04 -9.47 -2.40
C VAL A 54 4.21 -10.74 -3.23
N TRP A 55 3.49 -10.86 -4.34
CA TRP A 55 3.61 -12.00 -5.25
C TRP A 55 5.04 -12.16 -5.77
N TYR A 56 5.67 -11.07 -6.20
CA TYR A 56 7.07 -11.07 -6.64
C TYR A 56 8.02 -11.51 -5.52
N CYS A 57 7.82 -11.01 -4.30
CA CYS A 57 8.65 -11.38 -3.14
C CYS A 57 8.56 -12.88 -2.82
N TYR A 58 7.35 -13.45 -2.84
CA TYR A 58 7.16 -14.88 -2.59
C TYR A 58 7.74 -15.75 -3.71
N ARG A 59 7.64 -15.31 -4.97
CA ARG A 59 8.20 -16.03 -6.11
C ARG A 59 9.73 -16.08 -6.11
N ASN A 60 10.39 -15.14 -5.41
CA ASN A 60 11.83 -14.96 -5.44
C ASN A 60 12.52 -15.30 -4.10
N ASP A 61 11.88 -16.13 -3.26
CA ASP A 61 12.33 -16.54 -1.92
C ASP A 61 12.58 -15.39 -0.93
N ARG A 62 11.99 -14.21 -1.18
CA ARG A 62 12.08 -13.02 -0.33
C ARG A 62 10.96 -12.99 0.73
N GLN A 63 10.77 -14.08 1.46
CA GLN A 63 9.61 -14.24 2.38
C GLN A 63 9.51 -13.14 3.45
N GLN A 64 10.63 -12.73 4.07
CA GLN A 64 10.62 -11.69 5.10
C GLN A 64 10.20 -10.32 4.56
N LEU A 65 10.62 -9.96 3.34
CA LEU A 65 10.17 -8.74 2.66
C LEU A 65 8.67 -8.80 2.38
N GLY A 66 8.20 -9.92 1.79
CA GLY A 66 6.78 -10.12 1.50
C GLY A 66 5.90 -10.00 2.75
N LYS A 67 6.32 -10.58 3.89
CA LYS A 67 5.64 -10.44 5.18
C LYS A 67 5.52 -8.98 5.62
N GLY A 68 6.57 -8.17 5.45
CA GLY A 68 6.53 -6.74 5.77
C GLY A 68 5.52 -5.96 4.92
N ILE A 69 5.48 -6.23 3.61
CA ILE A 69 4.52 -5.58 2.69
C ILE A 69 3.08 -5.98 3.03
N VAL A 70 2.83 -7.26 3.32
CA VAL A 70 1.50 -7.73 3.74
C VAL A 70 1.08 -7.05 5.04
N LEU A 71 1.97 -7.01 6.03
CA LEU A 71 1.67 -6.40 7.33
C LEU A 71 1.28 -4.92 7.19
N VAL A 72 2.03 -4.14 6.40
CA VAL A 72 1.74 -2.71 6.23
C VAL A 72 0.46 -2.48 5.43
N THR A 73 0.16 -3.36 4.46
CA THR A 73 -1.08 -3.30 3.69
C THR A 73 -2.28 -3.61 4.58
N PHE A 74 -2.15 -4.59 5.47
CA PHE A 74 -3.17 -4.93 6.45
C PHE A 74 -3.39 -3.80 7.47
N LEU A 75 -2.32 -3.24 8.02
CA LEU A 75 -2.38 -2.07 8.91
C LEU A 75 -3.01 -0.86 8.20
N GLY A 76 -2.64 -0.61 6.94
CA GLY A 76 -3.22 0.46 6.13
C GLY A 76 -4.73 0.28 5.92
N MET A 77 -5.19 -0.94 5.65
CA MET A 77 -6.62 -1.24 5.58
C MET A 77 -7.32 -1.06 6.92
N LEU A 78 -6.73 -1.51 8.04
CA LEU A 78 -7.29 -1.28 9.38
C LEU A 78 -7.41 0.22 9.68
N LEU A 79 -6.36 1.01 9.42
CA LEU A 79 -6.39 2.46 9.59
C LEU A 79 -7.46 3.11 8.72
N ALA A 80 -7.61 2.68 7.46
CA ALA A 80 -8.65 3.19 6.58
C ALA A 80 -10.05 2.88 7.10
N VAL A 81 -10.28 1.65 7.60
CA VAL A 81 -11.54 1.23 8.21
C VAL A 81 -11.82 2.07 9.44
N ILE A 82 -10.89 2.15 10.40
CA ILE A 82 -11.06 2.91 11.65
C ILE A 82 -11.31 4.39 11.34
N THR A 83 -10.50 5.01 10.48
CA THR A 83 -10.67 6.44 10.15
C THR A 83 -12.01 6.71 9.47
N LYS A 84 -12.46 5.83 8.57
CA LYS A 84 -13.77 5.99 7.92
C LYS A 84 -14.94 5.57 8.80
N THR A 85 -14.77 4.69 9.78
CA THR A 85 -15.84 4.28 10.71
C THR A 85 -15.98 5.22 11.90
N VAL A 86 -14.89 5.89 12.33
CA VAL A 86 -14.92 6.90 13.41
C VAL A 86 -15.47 8.25 12.93
N VAL A 87 -15.53 8.47 11.61
CA VAL A 87 -16.07 9.70 10.98
C VAL A 87 -17.49 9.49 10.41
N ILE A 88 -18.12 8.35 10.67
CA ILE A 88 -19.55 8.13 10.39
C ILE A 88 -20.37 8.56 11.60
#